data_AF-A0A1F5BBC6-F1
#
_entry.id   AF-A0A1F5BBC6-F1
#
_cell.length_a   1.000
_cell.length_b   1.000
_cell.length_c   1.000
_cell.angle_alpha   90.00
_cell.angle_beta   90.00
_cell.angle_gamma   90.00
#
_symmetry.space_group_name_H-M   'P 1'
#
loop_
_entity.id
_entity.type
_entity.pdbx_description
1 polymer ?
#
loop_
_entity_poly.entity_id
_entity_poly.type
_entity_poly.pdbx_seq_one_letter_code
_entity_poly.pdbx_strand_id
1 'polypeptide(L)' 'MEKAKKILTDLYHYVLATPDDYIKPFPRGDSKERRAADFIAGMTDLYALALFEKLFFPQSWRS' A
#
# COMPACT_ATOMS: atom_id res chain seq x y z
N MET A 1 -15.58 3.40 -8.57
CA MET A 1 -15.52 3.45 -7.09
C MET A 1 -15.06 2.12 -6.51
N GLU A 2 -15.79 1.00 -6.71
CA GLU A 2 -15.46 -0.30 -6.10
C GLU A 2 -14.04 -0.81 -6.38
N LYS A 3 -13.53 -0.67 -7.61
CA LYS A 3 -12.17 -1.11 -7.96
C LYS A 3 -11.09 -0.33 -7.20
N ALA A 4 -11.19 1.00 -7.16
CA ALA A 4 -10.24 1.85 -6.45
C ALA A 4 -10.25 1.53 -4.95
N LYS A 5 -11.43 1.37 -4.36
CA LYS A 5 -11.58 0.97 -2.96
C LYS A 5 -10.90 -0.38 -2.70
N LYS A 6 -11.09 -1.36 -3.57
CA LYS A 6 -10.44 -2.67 -3.44
C LYS A 6 -8.91 -2.55 -3.50
N ILE A 7 -8.37 -1.81 -4.47
CA ILE A 7 -6.92 -1.61 -4.62
C ILE A 7 -6.33 -1.01 -3.34
N LEU A 8 -6.92 0.08 -2.83
CA LEU A 8 -6.42 0.74 -1.63
C LEU A 8 -6.55 -0.14 -0.38
N THR A 9 -7.65 -0.88 -0.23
CA THR A 9 -7.85 -1.82 0.88
C THR A 9 -6.84 -2.97 0.85
N ASP A 10 -6.61 -3.57 -0.31
CA ASP A 10 -5.65 -4.67 -0.46
C ASP A 10 -4.22 -4.18 -0.18
N LEU A 11 -3.84 -2.99 -0.68
CA LEU A 11 -2.55 -2.36 -0.38
C LEU A 11 -2.40 -2.05 1.11
N TYR A 12 -3.44 -1.50 1.74
CA TYR A 12 -3.43 -1.20 3.18
C TYR A 12 -3.19 -2.46 4.02
N HIS A 13 -3.90 -3.54 3.72
CA HIS A 13 -3.74 -4.81 4.42
C HIS A 13 -2.36 -5.43 4.19
N TYR A 14 -1.84 -5.36 2.97
CA TYR A 14 -0.50 -5.85 2.67
C TYR A 14 0.57 -5.08 3.44
N VAL A 15 0.51 -3.74 3.43
CA VAL A 15 1.43 -2.86 4.12
C VAL A 15 1.36 -3.08 5.64
N LEU A 16 0.19 -3.33 6.21
CA LEU A 16 0.05 -3.68 7.62
C LEU A 16 0.66 -5.04 7.98
N ALA A 17 0.46 -6.05 7.13
CA ALA A 17 1.00 -7.39 7.34
C ALA A 17 2.52 -7.44 7.15
N THR A 18 3.05 -6.62 6.23
CA THR A 18 4.46 -6.55 5.86
C THR A 18 4.95 -5.10 5.97
N PRO A 19 5.07 -4.55 7.19
CA PRO A 19 5.32 -3.12 7.42
C PRO A 19 6.70 -2.62 6.98
N ASP A 20 7.60 -3.54 6.62
CA ASP A 20 9.02 -3.40 6.26
C ASP A 20 9.43 -2.03 5.67
N ASP A 21 9.69 -1.92 4.37
CA ASP A 21 10.11 -0.67 3.72
C ASP A 21 8.96 0.34 3.51
N TYR A 22 7.71 -0.08 3.78
CA TYR A 22 6.52 0.74 3.52
C TYR A 22 6.17 1.69 4.66
N ILE A 23 6.40 1.27 5.91
CA ILE A 23 6.04 2.04 7.09
C ILE A 23 7.28 2.31 7.94
N LYS A 24 7.69 3.57 7.99
CA LYS A 24 8.82 3.98 8.84
C LYS A 24 8.42 3.90 10.32
N PRO A 25 9.36 3.64 11.25
CA PRO A 25 9.09 3.58 12.69
C PRO A 25 8.79 4.96 13.33
N PHE A 26 8.64 6.00 12.52
CA PHE A 26 8.34 7.36 12.93
C PHE A 26 7.12 7.90 12.16
N PRO A 27 6.30 8.76 12.80
CA PRO A 27 6.42 9.26 14.17
C PRO A 27 6.25 8.15 15.22
N ARG A 28 7.02 8.19 16.31
CA ARG A 28 7.05 7.10 17.33
C ARG A 28 5.75 6.97 18.13
N GLY A 29 4.90 7.99 18.12
CA GLY A 29 3.60 7.99 18.80
C GLY A 29 2.47 7.36 17.98
N ASP A 30 2.65 7.19 16.67
CA ASP A 30 1.59 6.68 15.82
C ASP A 30 1.51 5.16 15.85
N SER A 31 0.28 4.64 15.77
CA SER A 31 0.06 3.22 15.59
C SER A 31 0.48 2.76 14.19
N LYS A 32 0.66 1.45 13.99
CA LYS A 32 1.00 0.91 12.66
C LYS A 32 -0.10 1.17 11.65
N GLU A 33 -1.36 1.08 12.08
CA GLU A 33 -2.57 1.38 11.32
C GLU A 33 -2.60 2.83 10.86
N ARG A 34 -2.27 3.76 11.77
CA ARG A 34 -2.22 5.18 11.43
C ARG A 34 -1.15 5.45 10.38
N ARG A 35 0.08 4.94 10.60
CA ARG A 35 1.17 5.14 9.64
C ARG A 35 0.92 4.44 8.30
N ALA A 36 0.28 3.28 8.29
CA ALA A 36 -0.17 2.62 7.06
C ALA A 36 -1.20 3.48 6.32
N ALA A 37 -2.20 4.01 7.03
CA ALA A 37 -3.21 4.87 6.43
C ALA A 37 -2.59 6.14 5.84
N ASP A 38 -1.65 6.77 6.55
CA ASP A 38 -0.93 7.95 6.06
C ASP A 38 -0.07 7.61 4.82
N PHE A 39 0.57 6.43 4.79
CA PHE A 39 1.30 5.95 3.61
C PHE A 39 0.37 5.76 2.40
N ILE A 40 -0.78 5.11 2.57
CA ILE A 40 -1.77 4.93 1.49
C ILE A 40 -2.33 6.29 1.03
N ALA A 41 -2.65 7.19 1.96
CA ALA A 41 -3.18 8.52 1.66
C ALA A 41 -2.15 9.44 0.95
N GLY A 42 -0.85 9.18 1.15
CA GLY A 42 0.23 9.89 0.47
C GLY A 42 0.55 9.38 -0.93
N MET A 43 -0.09 8.30 -1.41
CA MET A 43 0.15 7.77 -2.75
C MET A 43 -0.50 8.63 -3.83
N THR A 44 0.16 8.71 -4.99
CA THR A 44 -0.52 9.12 -6.23
C THR A 44 -1.23 7.92 -6.85
N ASP A 45 -2.25 8.17 -7.68
CA ASP A 45 -2.97 7.10 -8.39
C ASP A 45 -2.02 6.19 -9.19
N LEU A 46 -1.05 6.78 -9.88
CA LEU A 46 -0.05 6.04 -10.65
C LEU A 46 0.82 5.15 -9.76
N TYR A 47 1.23 5.65 -8.60
CA TYR A 47 2.03 4.87 -7.67
C TYR A 47 1.22 3.71 -7.06
N ALA A 48 -0.04 3.96 -6.67
CA ALA A 48 -0.92 2.93 -6.14
C ALA A 48 -1.14 1.80 -7.15
N LEU A 49 -1.38 2.13 -8.43
CA LEU A 49 -1.52 1.14 -9.50
C LEU A 49 -0.24 0.34 -9.72
N ALA A 50 0.90 1.01 -9.86
CA ALA A 50 2.18 0.35 -10.08
C ALA A 50 2.57 -0.57 -8.91
N LEU A 51 2.31 -0.15 -7.67
CA LEU A 51 2.57 -0.96 -6.49
C LEU A 51 1.60 -2.16 -6.42
N PHE A 52 0.33 -1.97 -6.75
CA PHE A 52 -0.65 -3.04 -6.78
C PHE A 52 -0.30 -4.10 -7.83
N GLU A 53 0.04 -3.69 -9.05
CA GLU A 53 0.56 -4.59 -10.08
C GLU A 53 1.86 -5.27 -9.64
N LYS A 54 2.73 -4.55 -8.91
CA LYS A 54 3.99 -5.12 -8.43
C LYS A 54 3.76 -6.29 -7.46
N LEU A 55 2.79 -6.14 -6.57
CA LEU A 55 2.55 -7.03 -5.44
C LEU A 55 1.58 -8.16 -5.74
N PHE A 56 0.55 -7.90 -6.53
CA PHE A 56 -0.57 -8.83 -6.70
C PHE A 56 -0.60 -9.52 -8.07
N PHE A 57 0.25 -9.11 -9.01
CA PHE A 57 0.33 -9.74 -10.34
C PHE A 57 1.63 -10.54 -10.47
N PRO A 58 1.58 -11.75 -11.06
CA PRO A 58 2.77 -12.53 -11.35
C PRO A 58 3.70 -11.75 -12.31
N GLN A 59 5.01 -11.87 -12.06
CA GLN A 59 6.04 -11.18 -12.85
C GLN A 59 5.97 -11.52 -14.35
N SER A 60 5.42 -12.69 -14.70
CA SER A 60 5.21 -13.16 -16.08
C SER A 60 4.20 -12.34 -16.89
N TRP A 61 3.46 -11.42 -16.28
CA TRP A 61 2.49 -10.54 -16.97
C TRP A 61 3.01 -9.12 -17.21
N ARG A 62 4.24 -8.79 -16.80
CA ARG A 62 4.87 -7.52 -17.15
C ARG A 62 5.58 -7.68 -18.50
N SER A 63 4.84 -7.41 -19.58
CA SER A 63 5.35 -7.33 -20.96
C SER A 63 6.18 -6.08 -21.20
#